data_AF-A0A4P9Y6N9-F1
#
_entry.id   AF-A0A4P9Y6N9-F1
#
_cell.length_a   1.000
_cell.length_b   1.000
_cell.length_c   1.000
_cell.angle_alpha   90.00
_cell.angle_beta   90.00
_cell.angle_gamma   90.00
#
_symmetry.space_group_name_H-M   'P 1'
#
loop_
_entity.id
_entity.type
_entity.pdbx_description
1 polymer ?
#
loop_
_entity_poly.entity_id
_entity_poly.type
_entity_poly.pdbx_seq_one_letter_code
_entity_poly.pdbx_strand_id
1 'polypeptide(L)'
;TAMVLAMVFAIGYVAPFYVLFSPRLLRLSREHPEVIRRRILCVVVSTCVSIGAASVLISAVGIHATDPWPILSHLGLDLDMSNLLHRVLLPLGVMAILFAGPILLELLYLPHLCWKKDVMETMTSVAGWRTYVVGPVTEEVVFRSCILLPLTLAGMSPLTLILISPLFFGFAHLHHARESYVQGGRTADALKTAIIRSAFQFSYTYVFGLYEAASLIYTGSLYGPILCHTLANILGFP
;
A
#
# COMPACT_ATOMS: atom_id res chain seq x y z
N THR A 1 -1.59 -17.72 -16.18
CA THR A 1 -1.35 -16.38 -16.76
C THR A 1 -1.65 -15.25 -15.80
N ALA A 2 -2.85 -15.16 -15.20
CA ALA A 2 -3.22 -14.07 -14.29
C ALA A 2 -2.30 -13.89 -13.07
N MET A 3 -1.94 -14.98 -12.36
CA MET A 3 -1.00 -14.93 -11.24
C MET A 3 0.40 -14.39 -11.64
N VAL A 4 0.84 -14.68 -12.87
CA VAL A 4 2.11 -14.18 -13.38
C VAL A 4 2.03 -12.67 -13.63
N LEU A 5 0.92 -12.19 -14.21
CA LEU A 5 0.70 -10.74 -14.40
C LEU A 5 0.65 -10.01 -13.05
N ALA A 6 -0.09 -10.55 -12.07
CA ALA A 6 -0.12 -10.03 -10.70
C ALA A 6 1.29 -9.96 -10.08
N MET A 7 2.10 -11.01 -10.27
CA MET A 7 3.49 -11.03 -9.81
C MET A 7 4.35 -9.96 -10.52
N VAL A 8 4.15 -9.76 -11.82
CA VAL A 8 4.87 -8.73 -12.60
C VAL A 8 4.57 -7.33 -12.06
N PHE A 9 3.32 -7.01 -11.71
CA PHE A 9 2.97 -5.75 -11.05
C PHE A 9 3.67 -5.60 -9.69
N ALA A 10 3.62 -6.64 -8.84
CA ALA A 10 4.27 -6.61 -7.53
C ALA A 10 5.80 -6.39 -7.62
N ILE A 11 6.47 -7.13 -8.51
CA ILE A 11 7.91 -7.00 -8.74
C ILE A 11 8.22 -5.64 -9.35
N GLY A 12 7.42 -5.18 -10.32
CA GLY A 12 7.59 -3.88 -10.97
C GLY A 12 7.53 -2.70 -10.00
N TYR A 13 6.75 -2.83 -8.92
CA TYR A 13 6.68 -1.84 -7.85
C TYR A 13 7.93 -1.82 -6.94
N VAL A 14 8.49 -3.00 -6.62
CA VAL A 14 9.59 -3.13 -5.65
C VAL A 14 10.99 -3.04 -6.30
N ALA A 15 11.16 -3.61 -7.49
CA ALA A 15 12.45 -3.72 -8.18
C ALA A 15 13.19 -2.37 -8.37
N PRO A 16 12.51 -1.24 -8.65
CA PRO A 16 13.16 0.06 -8.78
C PRO A 16 13.99 0.49 -7.56
N PHE A 17 13.66 0.05 -6.35
CA PHE A 17 14.45 0.34 -5.15
C PHE A 17 15.86 -0.26 -5.17
N TYR A 18 16.07 -1.31 -5.97
CA TYR A 18 17.35 -1.99 -6.07
C TYR A 18 18.13 -1.58 -7.32
N VAL A 19 17.44 -1.24 -8.41
CA VAL A 19 18.06 -0.98 -9.71
C VAL A 19 18.36 0.51 -9.91
N LEU A 20 17.49 1.39 -9.39
CA LEU A 20 17.54 2.84 -9.71
C LEU A 20 18.25 3.68 -8.65
N PHE A 21 18.90 3.03 -7.67
CA PHE A 21 19.62 3.69 -6.58
C PHE A 21 21.11 3.76 -6.90
N SER A 22 21.69 4.96 -6.79
CA SER A 22 23.13 5.13 -6.93
C SER A 22 23.87 4.53 -5.72
N PRO A 23 25.14 4.08 -5.88
CA PRO A 23 25.94 3.57 -4.77
C PRO A 23 26.07 4.55 -3.58
N ARG A 24 26.05 5.86 -3.87
CA ARG A 24 26.03 6.91 -2.85
C ARG A 24 24.75 6.85 -1.99
N LEU A 25 23.58 6.77 -2.63
CA LEU A 25 22.29 6.74 -1.93
C LEU A 25 22.13 5.46 -1.11
N LEU A 26 22.67 4.32 -1.57
CA LEU A 26 22.62 3.05 -0.86
C LEU A 26 23.40 3.06 0.47
N ARG A 27 24.31 4.02 0.67
CA ARG A 27 25.06 4.19 1.94
C ARG A 27 24.35 5.10 2.94
N LEU A 28 23.33 5.84 2.52
CA LEU A 28 22.59 6.74 3.38
C LEU A 28 21.49 5.99 4.14
N SER A 29 21.07 6.54 5.27
CA SER A 29 19.91 6.05 6.01
C SER A 29 18.65 6.12 5.15
N ARG A 30 17.72 5.17 5.35
CA ARG A 30 16.41 5.14 4.70
C ARG A 30 15.61 6.43 4.93
N GLU A 31 15.79 7.04 6.10
CA GLU A 31 15.13 8.29 6.48
C GLU A 31 15.87 9.56 5.99
N HIS A 32 16.96 9.40 5.23
CA HIS A 32 17.64 10.55 4.65
C HIS A 32 16.75 11.21 3.58
N PRO A 33 16.57 12.55 3.56
CA PRO A 33 15.62 13.22 2.67
C PRO A 33 15.82 12.93 1.17
N GLU A 34 17.07 12.79 0.71
CA GLU A 34 17.37 12.41 -0.69
C GLU A 34 16.91 10.98 -1.02
N VAL A 35 17.08 10.05 -0.08
CA VAL A 35 16.65 8.65 -0.23
C VAL A 35 15.13 8.60 -0.30
N ILE A 36 14.43 9.36 0.57
CA ILE A 36 12.97 9.45 0.58
C ILE A 36 12.46 10.00 -0.76
N ARG A 37 13.01 11.13 -1.26
CA ARG A 37 12.61 11.71 -2.55
C ARG A 37 12.81 10.73 -3.71
N ARG A 38 13.92 10.00 -3.72
CA ARG A 38 14.18 8.99 -4.76
C ARG A 38 13.20 7.83 -4.68
N ARG A 39 12.87 7.34 -3.47
CA ARG A 39 11.85 6.30 -3.27
C ARG A 39 10.47 6.77 -3.74
N ILE A 40 10.06 7.99 -3.38
CA ILE A 40 8.82 8.62 -3.86
C ILE A 40 8.75 8.62 -5.39
N LEU A 41 9.81 9.09 -6.06
CA LEU A 41 9.86 9.08 -7.52
C LEU A 41 9.73 7.66 -8.10
N CYS A 42 10.42 6.68 -7.51
CA CYS A 42 10.36 5.29 -7.97
C CYS A 42 8.94 4.73 -7.85
N VAL A 43 8.26 4.90 -6.72
CA VAL A 43 6.90 4.37 -6.54
C VAL A 43 5.90 5.09 -7.43
N VAL A 44 5.99 6.42 -7.56
CA VAL A 44 5.07 7.18 -8.44
C VAL A 44 5.21 6.73 -9.89
N VAL A 45 6.45 6.63 -10.42
CA VAL A 45 6.68 6.15 -11.79
C VAL A 45 6.18 4.71 -11.95
N SER A 46 6.44 3.84 -10.98
CA SER A 46 6.00 2.43 -11.02
C SER A 46 4.48 2.30 -11.00
N THR A 47 3.79 3.15 -10.24
CA THR A 47 2.33 3.23 -10.21
C THR A 47 1.79 3.73 -11.54
N CYS A 48 2.37 4.78 -12.14
CA CYS A 48 1.96 5.24 -13.48
C CYS A 48 2.13 4.16 -14.55
N VAL A 49 3.26 3.45 -14.54
CA VAL A 49 3.51 2.32 -15.45
C VAL A 49 2.50 1.20 -15.21
N SER A 50 2.17 0.89 -13.95
CA SER A 50 1.19 -0.13 -13.60
C SER A 50 -0.22 0.23 -14.07
N ILE A 51 -0.65 1.49 -13.90
CA ILE A 51 -1.92 1.99 -14.43
C ILE A 51 -1.94 1.88 -15.96
N GLY A 52 -0.85 2.26 -16.63
CA GLY A 52 -0.73 2.13 -18.09
C GLY A 52 -0.86 0.68 -18.57
N ALA A 53 -0.16 -0.25 -17.92
CA ALA A 53 -0.24 -1.68 -18.24
C ALA A 53 -1.63 -2.26 -17.95
N ALA A 54 -2.30 -1.83 -16.87
CA ALA A 54 -3.67 -2.20 -16.58
C ALA A 54 -4.65 -1.69 -17.67
N SER A 55 -4.48 -0.46 -18.15
CA SER A 55 -5.28 0.08 -19.27
C SER A 55 -5.11 -0.73 -20.55
N VAL A 56 -3.87 -1.13 -20.87
CA VAL A 56 -3.60 -2.00 -22.03
C VAL A 56 -4.27 -3.36 -21.86
N LEU A 57 -4.22 -3.94 -20.66
CA LEU A 57 -4.87 -5.23 -20.36
C LEU A 57 -6.40 -5.15 -20.54
N ILE A 58 -7.05 -4.11 -20.01
CA ILE A 58 -8.50 -3.87 -20.17
C ILE A 58 -8.86 -3.77 -21.65
N SER A 59 -8.09 -2.97 -22.40
CA SER A 59 -8.30 -2.77 -23.84
C SER A 59 -8.12 -4.06 -24.64
N ALA A 60 -7.13 -4.88 -24.28
CA ALA A 60 -6.83 -6.15 -24.97
C ALA A 60 -7.94 -7.21 -24.78
N VAL A 61 -8.70 -7.15 -23.68
CA VAL A 61 -9.83 -8.05 -23.41
C VAL A 61 -11.14 -7.52 -24.03
N GLY A 62 -11.10 -6.36 -24.69
CA GLY A 62 -12.27 -5.76 -25.35
C GLY A 62 -13.28 -5.14 -24.38
N ILE A 63 -12.85 -4.87 -23.14
CA ILE A 63 -13.66 -4.14 -22.17
C ILE A 63 -13.53 -2.65 -22.51
N HIS A 64 -14.44 -2.17 -23.36
CA HIS A 64 -14.58 -0.75 -23.63
C HIS A 64 -15.61 -0.17 -22.65
N ALA A 65 -15.16 0.60 -21.66
CA ALA A 65 -16.10 1.35 -20.85
C ALA A 65 -16.72 2.46 -21.71
N THR A 66 -17.99 2.77 -21.44
CA THR A 66 -18.72 3.88 -22.06
C THR A 66 -18.26 5.25 -21.56
N ASP A 67 -17.47 5.28 -20.47
CA ASP A 67 -17.01 6.50 -19.82
C ASP A 67 -15.73 7.05 -20.43
N PRO A 68 -15.51 8.39 -20.36
CA PRO A 68 -14.30 9.02 -20.85
C PRO A 68 -13.03 8.51 -20.15
N TRP A 69 -13.13 8.05 -18.88
CA TRP A 69 -12.00 7.49 -18.10
C TRP A 69 -12.23 6.04 -17.64
N PRO A 70 -12.25 5.06 -18.57
CA PRO A 70 -12.53 3.64 -18.27
C PRO A 70 -11.68 3.06 -17.15
N ILE A 71 -10.42 3.49 -17.11
CA ILE A 71 -9.44 2.95 -16.19
C ILE A 71 -9.74 3.35 -14.74
N LEU A 72 -10.24 4.57 -14.49
CA LEU A 72 -10.44 5.05 -13.12
C LEU A 72 -11.57 4.27 -12.44
N SER A 73 -12.68 4.03 -13.14
CA SER A 73 -13.78 3.23 -12.60
C SER A 73 -13.35 1.78 -12.37
N HIS A 74 -12.60 1.17 -13.29
CA HIS A 74 -12.08 -0.19 -13.11
C HIS A 74 -11.02 -0.32 -12.01
N LEU A 75 -10.31 0.76 -11.68
CA LEU A 75 -9.38 0.80 -10.55
C LEU A 75 -10.05 1.18 -9.22
N GLY A 76 -11.37 1.44 -9.19
CA GLY A 76 -12.09 1.88 -7.99
C GLY A 76 -11.84 3.35 -7.62
N LEU A 77 -11.37 4.16 -8.56
CA LEU A 77 -11.06 5.59 -8.43
C LEU A 77 -12.10 6.47 -9.14
N ASP A 78 -13.34 6.00 -9.22
CA ASP A 78 -14.43 6.78 -9.78
C ASP A 78 -14.63 8.07 -8.97
N LEU A 79 -14.81 9.20 -9.65
CA LEU A 79 -15.01 10.51 -9.01
C LEU A 79 -16.42 10.65 -8.40
N ASP A 80 -17.33 9.70 -8.66
CA ASP A 80 -18.62 9.65 -8.00
C ASP A 80 -18.47 9.34 -6.49
N MET A 81 -18.72 10.37 -5.68
CA MET A 81 -18.73 10.30 -4.22
C MET A 81 -20.13 10.01 -3.65
N SER A 82 -21.08 9.58 -4.48
CA SER A 82 -22.35 9.04 -3.99
C SER A 82 -22.10 7.90 -2.99
N ASN A 83 -22.97 7.77 -1.99
CA ASN A 83 -22.87 6.74 -0.96
C ASN A 83 -21.53 6.75 -0.17
N LEU A 84 -21.02 7.93 0.17
CA LEU A 84 -19.82 8.11 1.01
C LEU A 84 -19.83 7.23 2.27
N LEU A 85 -21.01 7.03 2.88
CA LEU A 85 -21.17 6.12 4.01
C LEU A 85 -20.67 4.71 3.68
N HIS A 86 -21.13 4.13 2.57
CA HIS A 86 -20.71 2.79 2.12
C HIS A 86 -19.27 2.76 1.63
N ARG A 87 -18.87 3.74 0.83
CA ARG A 87 -17.57 3.76 0.12
C ARG A 87 -16.37 4.11 0.99
N VAL A 88 -16.58 4.82 2.10
CA VAL A 88 -15.50 5.38 2.93
C VAL A 88 -15.76 5.19 4.42
N LEU A 89 -16.90 5.65 4.94
CA LEU A 89 -17.12 5.71 6.39
C LEU A 89 -17.30 4.33 7.03
N LEU A 90 -17.98 3.39 6.37
CA LEU A 90 -18.15 2.03 6.87
C LEU A 90 -16.81 1.28 6.95
N PRO A 91 -15.97 1.26 5.90
CA PRO A 91 -14.61 0.74 6.02
C PRO A 91 -13.85 1.41 7.19
N LEU A 92 -13.74 2.73 7.19
CA LEU A 92 -13.02 3.44 8.25
C LEU A 92 -13.55 3.15 9.65
N GLY A 93 -14.86 2.99 9.81
CA GLY A 93 -15.48 2.62 11.08
C GLY A 93 -15.04 1.23 11.57
N VAL A 94 -15.01 0.24 10.68
CA VAL A 94 -14.49 -1.10 11.02
C VAL A 94 -13.02 -1.04 11.39
N MET A 95 -12.21 -0.28 10.63
CA MET A 95 -10.80 -0.08 10.96
C MET A 95 -10.62 0.61 12.31
N ALA A 96 -11.41 1.65 12.60
CA ALA A 96 -11.36 2.36 13.87
C ALA A 96 -11.74 1.46 15.06
N ILE A 97 -12.66 0.51 14.88
CA ILE A 97 -12.99 -0.48 15.93
C ILE A 97 -11.78 -1.40 16.18
N LEU A 98 -11.11 -1.88 15.13
CA LEU A 98 -9.90 -2.70 15.27
C LEU A 98 -8.77 -1.93 15.97
N PHE A 99 -8.67 -0.63 15.72
CA PHE A 99 -7.65 0.26 16.28
C PHE A 99 -8.12 1.06 17.50
N ALA A 100 -9.17 0.61 18.19
CA ALA A 100 -9.75 1.37 19.31
C ALA A 100 -8.72 1.65 20.43
N GLY A 101 -7.79 0.72 20.69
CA GLY A 101 -6.71 0.88 21.65
C GLY A 101 -5.75 2.02 21.30
N PRO A 102 -5.06 1.96 20.15
CA PRO A 102 -4.21 3.06 19.66
C PRO A 102 -4.94 4.41 19.56
N ILE A 103 -6.20 4.42 19.09
CA ILE A 103 -7.01 5.65 19.03
C ILE A 103 -7.20 6.24 20.42
N LEU A 104 -7.53 5.42 21.42
CA LEU A 104 -7.66 5.89 22.80
C LEU A 104 -6.35 6.49 23.32
N LEU A 105 -5.20 5.86 23.02
CA LEU A 105 -3.89 6.39 23.42
C LEU A 105 -3.61 7.75 22.78
N GLU A 106 -3.88 7.92 21.48
CA GLU A 106 -3.72 9.20 20.79
C GLU A 106 -4.67 10.27 21.38
N LEU A 107 -5.93 9.92 21.67
CA LEU A 107 -6.89 10.82 22.31
C LEU A 107 -6.42 11.29 23.70
N LEU A 108 -5.81 10.40 24.49
CA LEU A 108 -5.23 10.75 25.78
C LEU A 108 -3.99 11.64 25.65
N TYR A 109 -3.28 11.55 24.53
CA TYR A 109 -2.11 12.37 24.23
C TYR A 109 -2.46 13.76 23.66
N LEU A 110 -3.65 13.95 23.08
CA LEU A 110 -4.09 15.22 22.48
C LEU A 110 -3.85 16.48 23.33
N PRO A 111 -4.07 16.49 24.67
CA PRO A 111 -3.78 17.66 25.50
C PRO A 111 -2.31 18.08 25.51
N HIS A 112 -1.40 17.16 25.17
CA HIS A 112 0.04 17.39 25.11
C HIS A 112 0.54 17.68 23.68
N LEU A 113 -0.35 17.63 22.68
CA LEU A 113 -0.01 17.80 21.28
C LEU A 113 0.36 19.26 20.97
N CYS A 114 1.57 19.47 20.47
CA CYS A 114 1.97 20.74 19.88
C CYS A 114 1.64 20.73 18.38
N TRP A 115 0.54 21.37 17.99
CA TRP A 115 0.09 21.39 16.58
C TRP A 115 1.18 21.73 15.57
N LYS A 116 2.01 22.74 15.86
CA LYS A 116 3.09 23.15 14.96
C LYS A 116 4.14 22.04 14.79
N LYS A 117 4.63 21.51 15.91
CA LYS A 117 5.74 20.55 15.92
C LYS A 117 5.29 19.13 15.54
N ASP A 118 4.20 18.67 16.15
CA ASP A 118 3.81 17.26 16.06
C ASP A 118 2.95 16.99 14.81
N VAL A 119 2.17 17.99 14.36
CA VAL A 119 1.29 17.85 13.18
C VAL A 119 1.85 18.58 11.96
N MET A 120 2.05 19.91 12.03
CA MET A 120 2.42 20.68 10.83
C MET A 120 3.80 20.29 10.29
N GLU A 121 4.83 20.21 11.13
CA GLU A 121 6.18 19.81 10.68
C GLU A 121 6.16 18.39 10.12
N THR A 122 5.44 17.46 10.74
CA THR A 122 5.26 16.10 10.24
C THR A 122 4.59 16.10 8.86
N MET A 123 3.43 16.76 8.72
CA MET A 123 2.62 16.77 7.49
C MET A 123 3.25 17.59 6.35
N THR A 124 4.15 18.51 6.66
CA THR A 124 4.92 19.27 5.64
C THR A 124 6.26 18.62 5.30
N SER A 125 6.73 17.67 6.10
CA SER A 125 7.95 16.93 5.83
C SER A 125 7.78 15.95 4.66
N VAL A 126 8.88 15.71 3.95
CA VAL A 126 8.92 14.69 2.88
C VAL A 126 8.66 13.29 3.44
N ALA A 127 9.08 13.03 4.69
CA ALA A 127 8.83 11.78 5.38
C ALA A 127 7.34 11.57 5.67
N GLY A 128 6.65 12.60 6.18
CA GLY A 128 5.21 12.56 6.40
C GLY A 128 4.42 12.40 5.10
N TRP A 129 4.78 13.14 4.05
CA TRP A 129 4.17 12.96 2.72
C TRP A 129 4.35 11.55 2.16
N ARG A 130 5.55 10.96 2.32
CA ARG A 130 5.79 9.55 1.97
C ARG A 130 4.83 8.64 2.75
N THR A 131 4.77 8.80 4.07
CA THR A 131 4.09 7.87 4.98
C THR A 131 2.56 7.97 4.93
N TYR A 132 2.00 9.17 4.84
CA TYR A 132 0.56 9.40 5.00
C TYR A 132 -0.18 9.67 3.71
N VAL A 133 0.52 9.86 2.58
CA VAL A 133 -0.12 10.18 1.30
C VAL A 133 0.41 9.30 0.19
N VAL A 134 1.69 9.47 -0.16
CA VAL A 134 2.27 8.80 -1.34
C VAL A 134 2.25 7.29 -1.17
N GLY A 135 2.72 6.76 -0.05
CA GLY A 135 2.73 5.33 0.25
C GLY A 135 1.34 4.71 0.14
N PRO A 136 0.37 5.12 0.98
CA PRO A 136 -1.00 4.61 0.93
C PRO A 136 -1.62 4.68 -0.48
N VAL A 137 -1.55 5.82 -1.16
CA VAL A 137 -2.14 5.97 -2.49
C VAL A 137 -1.47 5.04 -3.51
N THR A 138 -0.14 5.03 -3.57
CA THR A 138 0.58 4.24 -4.59
C THR A 138 0.50 2.74 -4.34
N GLU A 139 0.54 2.32 -3.07
CA GLU A 139 0.42 0.92 -2.68
C GLU A 139 -0.99 0.39 -2.93
N GLU A 140 -2.04 1.10 -2.51
CA GLU A 140 -3.41 0.64 -2.73
C GLU A 140 -3.75 0.58 -4.24
N VAL A 141 -3.34 1.57 -5.04
CA VAL A 141 -3.58 1.54 -6.50
C VAL A 141 -2.92 0.33 -7.17
N VAL A 142 -1.70 -0.01 -6.77
CA VAL A 142 -0.98 -1.12 -7.39
C VAL A 142 -1.48 -2.46 -6.85
N PHE A 143 -1.56 -2.62 -5.52
CA PHE A 143 -1.82 -3.90 -4.89
C PHE A 143 -3.31 -4.25 -4.76
N ARG A 144 -4.21 -3.27 -4.69
CA ARG A 144 -5.66 -3.52 -4.65
C ARG A 144 -6.36 -3.35 -5.97
N SER A 145 -5.80 -2.56 -6.89
CA SER A 145 -6.44 -2.37 -8.20
C SER A 145 -5.68 -3.07 -9.32
N CYS A 146 -4.42 -2.68 -9.58
CA CYS A 146 -3.66 -3.23 -10.72
C CYS A 146 -3.40 -4.74 -10.62
N ILE A 147 -3.07 -5.24 -9.42
CA ILE A 147 -2.87 -6.67 -9.16
C ILE A 147 -4.19 -7.46 -9.17
N LEU A 148 -5.26 -6.86 -8.65
CA LEU A 148 -6.57 -7.51 -8.57
C LEU A 148 -7.19 -7.68 -9.96
N LEU A 149 -7.01 -6.70 -10.85
CA LEU A 149 -7.55 -6.69 -12.21
C LEU A 149 -7.33 -8.00 -13.00
N PRO A 150 -6.09 -8.49 -13.25
CA PRO A 150 -5.88 -9.73 -13.99
C PRO A 150 -6.47 -10.96 -13.29
N LEU A 151 -6.56 -10.95 -11.95
CA LEU A 151 -7.17 -12.04 -11.18
C LEU A 151 -8.69 -12.05 -11.37
N THR A 152 -9.32 -10.88 -11.35
CA THR A 152 -10.75 -10.69 -11.63
C THR A 152 -11.09 -11.08 -13.07
N LEU A 153 -10.27 -10.64 -14.05
CA LEU A 153 -10.45 -11.01 -15.46
C LEU A 153 -10.31 -12.51 -15.72
N ALA A 154 -9.62 -13.24 -14.84
CA ALA A 154 -9.53 -14.71 -14.89
C ALA A 154 -10.76 -15.41 -14.28
N GLY A 155 -11.78 -14.68 -13.85
CA GLY A 155 -13.01 -15.24 -13.28
C GLY A 155 -12.86 -15.80 -11.87
N MET A 156 -11.86 -15.35 -11.11
CA MET A 156 -11.69 -15.79 -9.72
C MET A 156 -12.85 -15.30 -8.84
N SER A 157 -13.29 -16.15 -7.90
CA SER A 157 -14.37 -15.78 -6.98
C SER A 157 -13.95 -14.63 -6.03
N PRO A 158 -14.90 -13.82 -5.52
CA PRO A 158 -14.60 -12.75 -4.56
C PRO A 158 -13.79 -13.24 -3.35
N LEU A 159 -14.13 -14.41 -2.79
CA LEU A 159 -13.38 -14.99 -1.68
C LEU A 159 -11.94 -15.33 -2.07
N THR A 160 -11.73 -15.88 -3.27
CA THR A 160 -10.39 -16.16 -3.79
C THR A 160 -9.58 -14.87 -3.97
N LEU A 161 -10.18 -13.80 -4.49
CA LEU A 161 -9.52 -12.51 -4.65
C LEU A 161 -9.11 -11.92 -3.30
N ILE A 162 -9.98 -11.99 -2.29
CA ILE A 162 -9.71 -11.56 -0.91
C ILE A 162 -8.53 -12.34 -0.32
N LEU A 163 -8.48 -13.66 -0.49
CA LEU A 163 -7.44 -14.50 0.10
C LEU A 163 -6.09 -14.43 -0.64
N ILE A 164 -6.11 -14.30 -1.97
CA ILE A 164 -4.89 -14.43 -2.80
C ILE A 164 -4.21 -13.09 -3.05
N SER A 165 -4.96 -12.02 -3.34
CA SER A 165 -4.35 -10.73 -3.68
C SER A 165 -3.43 -10.15 -2.59
N PRO A 166 -3.74 -10.27 -1.28
CA PRO A 166 -2.87 -9.73 -0.23
C PRO A 166 -1.53 -10.46 -0.10
N LEU A 167 -1.40 -11.69 -0.60
CA LEU A 167 -0.14 -12.42 -0.58
C LEU A 167 0.94 -11.66 -1.35
N PHE A 168 0.60 -11.03 -2.47
CA PHE A 168 1.55 -10.23 -3.26
C PHE A 168 2.06 -9.02 -2.46
N PHE A 169 1.20 -8.37 -1.69
CA PHE A 169 1.57 -7.26 -0.80
C PHE A 169 2.46 -7.74 0.35
N GLY A 170 2.10 -8.84 1.00
CA GLY A 170 2.92 -9.44 2.07
C GLY A 170 4.30 -9.87 1.57
N PHE A 171 4.37 -10.56 0.42
CA PHE A 171 5.64 -10.98 -0.18
C PHE A 171 6.49 -9.80 -0.63
N ALA A 172 5.87 -8.73 -1.15
CA ALA A 172 6.58 -7.50 -1.49
C ALA A 172 7.35 -6.98 -0.27
N HIS A 173 6.83 -7.08 0.96
CA HIS A 173 7.48 -6.61 2.18
C HIS A 173 8.65 -7.48 2.68
N LEU A 174 8.76 -8.74 2.23
CA LEU A 174 9.89 -9.61 2.61
C LEU A 174 11.25 -9.06 2.15
N HIS A 175 11.27 -8.12 1.20
CA HIS A 175 12.49 -7.44 0.79
C HIS A 175 13.19 -6.71 1.96
N HIS A 176 12.44 -6.29 3.00
CA HIS A 176 12.99 -5.70 4.23
C HIS A 176 13.73 -6.70 5.11
N ALA A 177 13.51 -8.01 4.95
CA ALA A 177 14.26 -9.05 5.66
C ALA A 177 15.75 -8.92 5.34
N ARG A 178 16.07 -8.79 4.05
CA ARG A 178 17.44 -8.62 3.57
C ARG A 178 18.06 -7.33 4.10
N GLU A 179 17.32 -6.23 4.07
CA GLU A 179 17.79 -4.95 4.60
C GLU A 179 18.12 -5.07 6.10
N SER A 180 17.22 -5.68 6.89
CA SER A 180 17.42 -5.89 8.33
C SER A 180 18.64 -6.76 8.63
N TYR A 181 18.83 -7.85 7.89
CA TYR A 181 19.98 -8.74 8.04
C TYR A 181 21.31 -8.05 7.72
N VAL A 182 21.35 -7.27 6.63
CA VAL A 182 22.54 -6.53 6.21
C VAL A 182 22.89 -5.42 7.21
N GLN A 183 21.90 -4.67 7.69
CA GLN A 183 22.09 -3.62 8.68
C GLN A 183 22.53 -4.16 10.05
N GLY A 184 22.05 -5.33 10.44
CA GLY A 184 22.46 -6.02 11.67
C GLY A 184 23.86 -6.65 11.62
N GLY A 185 24.66 -6.38 10.59
CA GLY A 185 26.04 -6.88 10.50
C GLY A 185 26.16 -8.34 10.03
N ARG A 186 25.10 -8.90 9.42
CA ARG A 186 25.10 -10.26 8.84
C ARG A 186 25.38 -11.40 9.82
N THR A 187 25.12 -11.21 11.11
CA THR A 187 25.34 -12.21 12.17
C THR A 187 24.16 -13.20 12.28
N ALA A 188 24.35 -14.29 13.03
CA ALA A 188 23.26 -15.22 13.33
C ALA A 188 22.10 -14.55 14.07
N ASP A 189 22.38 -13.62 14.98
CA ASP A 189 21.34 -12.88 15.71
C ASP A 189 20.64 -11.84 14.84
N ALA A 190 21.36 -11.22 13.91
CA ALA A 190 20.75 -10.38 12.87
C ALA A 190 19.81 -11.18 11.97
N LEU A 191 20.19 -12.42 11.62
CA LEU A 191 19.35 -13.32 10.83
C LEU A 191 18.07 -13.70 11.59
N LYS A 192 18.18 -14.11 12.87
CA LYS A 192 17.02 -14.38 13.72
C LYS A 192 16.09 -13.18 13.80
N THR A 193 16.64 -12.00 14.04
CA THR A 193 15.88 -10.74 14.12
C THR A 193 15.18 -10.43 12.80
N ALA A 194 15.88 -10.58 11.67
CA ALA A 194 15.32 -10.36 10.35
C ALA A 194 14.17 -11.32 10.04
N ILE A 195 14.30 -12.61 10.40
CA ILE A 195 13.25 -13.61 10.22
C ILE A 195 12.01 -13.25 11.06
N ILE A 196 12.18 -12.99 12.36
CA ILE A 196 11.07 -12.68 13.27
C ILE A 196 10.33 -11.42 12.80
N ARG A 197 11.07 -10.35 12.49
CA ARG A 197 10.46 -9.09 12.01
C ARG A 197 9.72 -9.29 10.69
N SER A 198 10.28 -10.06 9.77
CA SER A 198 9.66 -10.27 8.45
C SER A 198 8.44 -11.18 8.53
N ALA A 199 8.46 -12.19 9.40
CA ALA A 199 7.31 -13.05 9.65
C ALA A 199 6.15 -12.28 10.30
N PHE A 200 6.44 -11.41 11.26
CA PHE A 200 5.45 -10.50 11.85
C PHE A 200 4.91 -9.52 10.81
N GLN A 201 5.80 -8.85 10.07
CA GLN A 201 5.41 -7.90 9.01
C GLN A 201 4.54 -8.58 7.95
N PHE A 202 4.92 -9.78 7.48
CA PHE A 202 4.15 -10.54 6.50
C PHE A 202 2.76 -10.88 7.04
N SER A 203 2.69 -11.43 8.26
CA SER A 203 1.41 -11.81 8.87
C SER A 203 0.48 -10.60 9.01
N TYR A 204 1.01 -9.49 9.53
CA TYR A 204 0.25 -8.26 9.71
C TYR A 204 -0.23 -7.68 8.37
N THR A 205 0.68 -7.47 7.42
CA THR A 205 0.34 -6.90 6.10
C THR A 205 -0.61 -7.80 5.31
N TYR A 206 -0.52 -9.13 5.49
CA TYR A 206 -1.46 -10.07 4.91
C TYR A 206 -2.86 -9.89 5.50
N VAL A 207 -3.00 -9.88 6.84
CA VAL A 207 -4.30 -9.72 7.51
C VAL A 207 -4.92 -8.35 7.23
N PHE A 208 -4.14 -7.29 7.34
CA PHE A 208 -4.53 -5.94 6.92
C PHE A 208 -5.04 -5.96 5.47
N GLY A 209 -4.29 -6.64 4.60
CA GLY A 209 -4.64 -6.74 3.21
C GLY A 209 -5.90 -7.56 2.91
N LEU A 210 -6.23 -8.57 3.70
CA LEU A 210 -7.51 -9.29 3.60
C LEU A 210 -8.68 -8.30 3.77
N TYR A 211 -8.58 -7.45 4.79
CA TYR A 211 -9.58 -6.43 5.07
C TYR A 211 -9.67 -5.41 3.94
N GLU A 212 -8.53 -4.89 3.44
CA GLU A 212 -8.53 -3.92 2.35
C GLU A 212 -9.07 -4.48 1.03
N ALA A 213 -8.73 -5.73 0.70
CA ALA A 213 -9.29 -6.41 -0.47
C ALA A 213 -10.80 -6.57 -0.35
N ALA A 214 -11.29 -6.99 0.82
CA ALA A 214 -12.72 -7.12 1.08
C ALA A 214 -13.42 -5.75 0.95
N SER A 215 -12.86 -4.71 1.56
CA SER A 215 -13.37 -3.33 1.48
C SER A 215 -13.53 -2.88 0.03
N LEU A 216 -12.50 -3.02 -0.82
CA LEU A 216 -12.59 -2.66 -2.24
C LEU A 216 -13.64 -3.50 -2.98
N ILE A 217 -13.67 -4.82 -2.78
CA ILE A 217 -14.59 -5.71 -3.49
C ILE A 217 -16.05 -5.42 -3.13
N TYR A 218 -16.35 -5.11 -1.86
CA TYR A 218 -17.72 -4.82 -1.42
C TYR A 218 -18.18 -3.39 -1.72
N THR A 219 -17.25 -2.44 -1.79
CA THR A 219 -17.60 -1.01 -1.98
C THR A 219 -17.40 -0.52 -3.40
N GLY A 220 -16.56 -1.19 -4.20
CA GLY A 220 -16.12 -0.72 -5.51
C GLY A 220 -15.27 0.55 -5.47
N SER A 221 -14.79 0.95 -4.30
CA SER A 221 -14.10 2.22 -4.07
C SER A 221 -12.76 2.01 -3.39
N LEU A 222 -11.70 2.63 -3.94
CA LEU A 222 -10.36 2.60 -3.40
C LEU A 222 -10.12 3.69 -2.33
N TYR A 223 -11.02 4.67 -2.22
CA TYR A 223 -10.90 5.73 -1.22
C TYR A 223 -10.95 5.21 0.22
N GLY A 224 -11.84 4.24 0.49
CA GLY A 224 -11.89 3.56 1.79
C GLY A 224 -10.54 2.94 2.13
N PRO A 225 -10.00 2.06 1.27
CA PRO A 225 -8.69 1.47 1.49
C PRO A 225 -7.52 2.43 1.67
N ILE A 226 -7.45 3.48 0.85
CA ILE A 226 -6.39 4.49 0.97
C ILE A 226 -6.43 5.18 2.34
N LEU A 227 -7.64 5.51 2.82
CA LEU A 227 -7.81 6.19 4.11
C LEU A 227 -7.59 5.22 5.28
N CYS A 228 -8.02 3.97 5.18
CA CYS A 228 -7.75 2.93 6.17
C CYS A 228 -6.24 2.65 6.30
N HIS A 229 -5.51 2.58 5.19
CA HIS A 229 -4.04 2.48 5.19
C HIS A 229 -3.40 3.72 5.80
N THR A 230 -3.84 4.91 5.43
CA THR A 230 -3.33 6.16 6.03
C THR A 230 -3.54 6.16 7.55
N LEU A 231 -4.71 5.74 8.04
CA LEU A 231 -5.01 5.60 9.45
C LEU A 231 -4.09 4.58 10.15
N ALA A 232 -3.89 3.41 9.53
CA ALA A 232 -2.96 2.41 10.05
C ALA A 232 -1.52 2.94 10.12
N ASN A 233 -1.08 3.75 9.15
CA ASN A 233 0.25 4.39 9.21
C ASN A 233 0.37 5.45 10.30
N ILE A 234 -0.74 6.10 10.69
CA ILE A 234 -0.78 7.04 11.82
C ILE A 234 -0.69 6.27 13.15
N LEU A 235 -1.51 5.23 13.30
CA LEU A 235 -1.71 4.53 14.57
C LEU A 235 -0.72 3.38 14.83
N GLY A 236 -0.05 2.89 13.79
CA GLY A 236 0.87 1.75 13.87
C GLY A 236 0.15 0.41 13.79
N PHE A 237 0.30 -0.41 14.84
CA PHE A 237 -0.37 -1.72 14.94
C PHE A 237 -1.60 -1.61 15.84
N PRO A 238 -2.68 -2.34 15.55
CA PRO A 238 -3.90 -2.35 16.36
C PRO A 238 -3.68 -2.92 17.77
#